data_AF-A0A537F7H4-F1
#
_entry.id   AF-A0A537F7H4-F1
#
_cell.length_a   1.000
_cell.length_b   1.000
_cell.length_c   1.000
_cell.angle_alpha   90.00
_cell.angle_beta   90.00
_cell.angle_gamma   90.00
#
_symmetry.space_group_name_H-M   'P 1'
#
loop_
_entity.id
_entity.type
_entity.pdbx_description
1 polymer ?
#
loop_
_entity_poly.entity_id
_entity_poly.type
_entity_poly.pdbx_seq_one_letter_code
_entity_poly.pdbx_strand_id
1 'polypeptide(L)'
;MTKEHSRKELERLYEEFRRLSFPPAHGGEEISRLHDELILYDADVAAAVMAVLEAPKSDSSLRKLTGLQENDELQRLIDRSITTFPEKTRVGEVAREYKYYYDSIKKMLQAAHSYLDASAE
;
A
#
# COMPACT_ATOMS: atom_id res chain seq x y z
N MET A 1 17.35 -14.14 4.70
CA MET A 1 17.38 -13.08 3.67
C MET A 1 18.36 -12.02 4.17
N THR A 2 19.27 -11.48 3.36
CA THR A 2 20.22 -10.47 3.88
C THR A 2 19.59 -9.08 3.88
N LYS A 3 19.98 -8.23 4.83
CA LYS A 3 19.50 -6.84 4.94
C LYS A 3 19.63 -6.05 3.63
N GLU A 4 20.74 -6.22 2.91
CA GLU A 4 20.96 -5.56 1.62
C GLU A 4 19.97 -6.05 0.55
N HIS A 5 19.63 -7.33 0.54
CA HIS A 5 18.63 -7.89 -0.36
C HIS A 5 17.23 -7.33 -0.06
N SER A 6 16.83 -7.31 1.22
CA SER A 6 15.53 -6.73 1.63
C SER A 6 15.42 -5.24 1.32
N ARG A 7 16.53 -4.48 1.44
CA ARG A 7 16.56 -3.06 1.06
C ARG A 7 16.36 -2.88 -0.45
N LYS A 8 17.12 -3.61 -1.28
CA LYS A 8 16.99 -3.52 -2.75
C LYS A 8 15.59 -3.92 -3.22
N GLU A 9 14.98 -4.91 -2.58
CA GLU A 9 13.62 -5.32 -2.89
C GLU A 9 12.60 -4.23 -2.52
N LEU A 10 12.75 -3.58 -1.37
CA LEU A 10 11.91 -2.43 -1.00
C LEU A 10 12.08 -1.26 -1.98
N GLU A 11 13.31 -0.92 -2.36
CA GLU A 11 13.61 0.13 -3.35
C GLU A 11 12.95 -0.18 -4.72
N ARG A 12 13.06 -1.44 -5.19
CA ARG A 12 12.43 -1.91 -6.42
C ARG A 12 10.90 -1.77 -6.36
N LEU A 13 10.29 -2.25 -5.29
CA LEU A 13 8.83 -2.19 -5.13
C LEU A 13 8.32 -0.75 -4.99
N TYR A 14 9.08 0.13 -4.32
CA TYR A 14 8.74 1.54 -4.21
C TYR A 14 8.82 2.26 -5.57
N GLU A 15 9.86 1.98 -6.36
CA GLU A 15 9.99 2.47 -7.75
C GLU A 15 8.84 1.97 -8.65
N GLU A 16 8.47 0.69 -8.54
CA GLU A 16 7.34 0.11 -9.28
C GLU A 16 6.02 0.77 -8.86
N PHE A 17 5.82 0.94 -7.56
CA PHE A 17 4.63 1.58 -7.00
C PHE A 17 4.47 3.03 -7.47
N ARG A 18 5.54 3.82 -7.48
CA ARG A 18 5.53 5.21 -7.98
C ARG A 18 5.16 5.34 -9.46
N ARG A 19 5.28 4.26 -10.24
CA ARG A 19 4.90 4.23 -11.66
C ARG A 19 3.45 3.78 -11.87
N LEU A 20 2.79 3.27 -10.83
CA LEU A 20 1.37 2.93 -10.89
C LEU A 20 0.54 4.19 -10.89
N SER A 21 -0.36 4.30 -11.87
CA SER A 21 -1.39 5.34 -11.85
C SER A 21 -2.39 5.03 -10.73
N PHE A 22 -2.71 6.05 -9.93
CA PHE A 22 -3.80 5.94 -8.96
C PHE A 22 -5.12 5.69 -9.71
N PRO A 23 -5.97 4.75 -9.26
CA PRO A 23 -7.21 4.45 -9.97
C PRO A 23 -8.17 5.66 -10.00
N PRO A 24 -8.92 5.86 -11.09
CA PRO A 24 -9.72 7.06 -11.27
C PRO A 24 -10.89 7.10 -10.29
N ALA A 25 -11.23 8.31 -9.84
CA ALA A 25 -12.48 8.54 -9.12
C ALA A 25 -13.69 8.12 -9.98
N HIS A 26 -14.73 7.61 -9.33
CA HIS A 26 -15.96 7.22 -10.01
C HIS A 26 -17.20 7.63 -9.22
N GLY A 27 -18.31 7.84 -9.93
CA GLY A 27 -19.57 8.23 -9.33
C GLY A 27 -20.17 7.10 -8.49
N GLY A 28 -20.68 7.44 -7.31
CA GLY A 28 -21.24 6.51 -6.34
C GLY A 28 -20.63 6.74 -4.97
N GLU A 29 -21.48 6.91 -3.95
CA GLU A 29 -21.05 7.30 -2.59
C GLU A 29 -20.06 6.29 -1.99
N GLU A 30 -20.32 4.99 -2.16
CA GLU A 30 -19.47 3.92 -1.63
C GLU A 30 -18.07 3.90 -2.28
N ILE A 31 -18.01 4.13 -3.59
CA ILE A 31 -16.75 4.18 -4.33
C ILE A 31 -15.98 5.48 -4.10
N SER A 32 -16.70 6.58 -3.89
CA SER A 32 -16.08 7.87 -3.56
C SER A 32 -15.39 7.79 -2.19
N ARG A 33 -16.07 7.20 -1.20
CA ARG A 33 -15.46 6.95 0.11
C ARG A 33 -14.24 6.05 0.02
N LEU A 34 -14.31 4.98 -0.77
CA LEU A 34 -13.18 4.09 -1.00
C LEU A 34 -11.99 4.82 -1.63
N HIS A 35 -12.26 5.70 -2.60
CA HIS A 35 -11.25 6.53 -3.26
C HIS A 35 -10.53 7.44 -2.25
N ASP A 36 -11.30 8.16 -1.43
CA ASP A 36 -10.77 9.10 -0.45
C ASP A 36 -9.93 8.39 0.63
N GLU A 37 -10.42 7.26 1.15
CA GLU A 37 -9.68 6.47 2.15
C GLU A 37 -8.39 5.88 1.56
N LEU A 38 -8.40 5.45 0.30
CA LEU A 38 -7.20 4.93 -0.37
C LEU A 38 -6.18 6.03 -0.66
N ILE A 39 -6.60 7.26 -0.97
CA ILE A 39 -5.67 8.41 -1.15
C ILE A 39 -4.91 8.69 0.15
N LEU A 40 -5.63 8.77 1.27
CA LEU A 40 -5.01 9.05 2.57
C LEU A 40 -4.02 7.94 2.93
N TYR A 41 -4.43 6.69 2.73
CA TYR A 41 -3.61 5.54 3.02
C TYR A 41 -2.37 5.44 2.11
N ASP A 42 -2.51 5.74 0.81
CA ASP A 42 -1.38 5.86 -0.12
C ASP A 42 -0.34 6.86 0.37
N ALA A 43 -0.78 8.07 0.72
CA ALA A 43 0.10 9.13 1.19
C ALA A 43 0.85 8.75 2.48
N ASP A 44 0.14 8.16 3.46
CA ASP A 44 0.72 7.71 4.72
C ASP A 44 1.77 6.62 4.49
N VAL A 45 1.46 5.61 3.66
CA VAL A 45 2.39 4.53 3.37
C VAL A 45 3.60 5.04 2.57
N ALA A 46 3.40 5.90 1.57
CA ALA A 46 4.50 6.45 0.79
C ALA A 46 5.46 7.26 1.67
N ALA A 47 4.95 8.11 2.57
CA ALA A 47 5.75 8.87 3.52
C ALA A 47 6.54 7.96 4.46
N ALA A 48 5.88 6.92 4.99
CA ALA A 48 6.49 5.95 5.88
C ALA A 48 7.58 5.12 5.21
N VAL A 49 7.37 4.67 3.97
CA VAL A 49 8.37 3.91 3.18
C VAL A 49 9.57 4.78 2.83
N MET A 50 9.35 6.05 2.44
CA MET A 50 10.45 6.99 2.21
C MET A 50 11.30 7.16 3.47
N ALA A 51 10.68 7.36 4.63
CA ALA A 51 11.41 7.48 5.89
C ALA A 51 12.27 6.24 6.22
N VAL A 52 11.78 5.04 5.89
CA VAL A 52 12.54 3.79 6.05
C VAL A 52 13.74 3.73 5.10
N LEU A 53 13.58 4.15 3.85
CA LEU A 53 14.63 4.13 2.83
C LEU A 53 15.72 5.18 3.07
N GLU A 54 15.33 6.37 3.53
CA GLU A 54 16.25 7.49 3.81
C GLU A 54 17.01 7.31 5.13
N ALA A 55 16.53 6.45 6.03
CA ALA A 55 17.19 6.21 7.30
C ALA A 55 18.61 5.63 7.11
N PRO A 56 19.66 6.27 7.67
CA PRO A 56 21.05 5.84 7.53
C PRO A 56 21.35 4.55 8.29
N LYS A 57 20.55 4.24 9.32
CA LYS A 57 20.54 2.97 10.04
C LYS A 57 19.11 2.57 10.31
N SER A 58 18.87 1.28 10.23
CA SER A 58 17.63 0.65 10.61
C SER A 58 17.44 0.75 12.12
N ASP A 59 16.76 1.81 12.55
CA ASP A 59 16.37 1.94 13.93
C ASP A 59 15.08 1.14 14.13
N SER A 60 15.07 0.22 15.10
CA SER A 60 13.85 -0.47 15.54
C SER A 60 12.72 0.50 15.92
N SER A 61 13.07 1.75 16.25
CA SER A 61 12.15 2.86 16.46
C SER A 61 11.41 3.29 15.20
N LEU A 62 11.98 3.07 14.00
CA LEU A 62 11.31 3.37 12.72
C LEU A 62 10.00 2.60 12.62
N ARG A 63 9.96 1.34 13.05
CA ARG A 63 8.71 0.54 13.02
C ARG A 63 7.60 1.17 13.86
N LYS A 64 7.95 1.75 15.00
CA LYS A 64 6.99 2.46 15.88
C LYS A 64 6.63 3.84 15.34
N LEU A 65 7.57 4.53 14.72
CA LEU A 65 7.40 5.87 14.18
C LEU A 65 6.58 5.88 12.89
N THR A 66 6.77 4.89 12.03
CA THR A 66 6.12 4.84 10.72
C THR A 66 4.75 4.20 10.75
N GLY A 67 4.42 3.43 11.80
CA GLY A 67 3.09 2.84 11.97
C GLY A 67 2.64 1.96 10.81
N LEU A 68 3.57 1.46 9.99
CA LEU A 68 3.29 0.65 8.80
C LEU A 68 2.42 -0.55 9.19
N GLN A 69 1.16 -0.54 8.81
CA GLN A 69 0.20 -1.62 9.04
C GLN A 69 -0.76 -1.67 7.87
N GLU A 70 -1.20 -2.88 7.52
CA GLU A 70 -2.29 -3.05 6.57
C GLU A 70 -3.58 -2.43 7.11
N ASN A 71 -4.35 -1.75 6.26
CA ASN A 71 -5.65 -1.19 6.63
C ASN A 71 -6.77 -2.21 6.36
N ASP A 72 -7.09 -3.00 7.39
CA ASP A 72 -8.13 -4.04 7.33
C ASP A 72 -9.53 -3.48 6.96
N GLU A 73 -9.85 -2.25 7.37
CA GLU A 73 -11.13 -1.63 7.03
C GLU A 73 -11.20 -1.32 5.54
N LEU A 74 -10.14 -0.70 5.01
CA LEU A 74 -10.01 -0.40 3.58
C LEU A 74 -10.06 -1.69 2.75
N GLN A 75 -9.38 -2.75 3.18
CA GLN A 75 -9.47 -4.05 2.52
C GLN A 75 -10.91 -4.59 2.49
N ARG A 76 -11.64 -4.52 3.61
CA ARG A 76 -13.05 -4.96 3.66
C ARG A 76 -13.95 -4.11 2.76
N LEU A 77 -13.69 -2.81 2.61
CA LEU A 77 -14.43 -1.95 1.70
C LEU A 77 -14.18 -2.31 0.24
N ILE A 78 -12.93 -2.60 -0.13
CA ILE A 78 -12.55 -3.09 -1.46
C ILE A 78 -13.24 -4.43 -1.76
N ASP A 79 -13.11 -5.41 -0.85
CA ASP A 79 -13.65 -6.75 -1.05
C ASP A 79 -15.19 -6.73 -1.16
N ARG A 80 -15.85 -5.88 -0.37
CA ARG A 80 -17.29 -5.63 -0.45
C ARG A 80 -17.68 -5.03 -1.80
N SER A 81 -16.97 -4.00 -2.25
CA SER A 81 -17.21 -3.36 -3.55
C SER A 81 -17.09 -4.36 -4.70
N ILE A 82 -16.08 -5.22 -4.68
CA ILE A 82 -15.89 -6.27 -5.70
C ILE A 82 -17.02 -7.30 -5.68
N THR A 83 -17.51 -7.66 -4.48
CA THR A 83 -18.60 -8.63 -4.32
C THR A 83 -19.94 -8.03 -4.76
N THR A 84 -20.19 -6.77 -4.44
CA THR A 84 -21.44 -6.06 -4.75
C THR A 84 -21.56 -5.74 -6.25
N PHE A 85 -20.47 -5.32 -6.89
CA PHE A 85 -20.51 -4.81 -8.25
C PHE A 85 -19.90 -5.79 -9.26
N PRO A 86 -20.71 -6.28 -10.24
CA PRO A 86 -20.21 -7.18 -11.27
C PRO A 86 -19.09 -6.55 -12.10
N GLU A 87 -18.12 -7.36 -12.52
CA GLU A 87 -16.96 -6.93 -13.31
C GLU A 87 -17.31 -6.20 -14.59
N LYS A 88 -18.41 -6.59 -15.25
CA LYS A 88 -18.92 -5.97 -16.48
C LYS A 88 -19.48 -4.54 -16.29
N THR A 89 -19.52 -4.04 -15.05
CA THR A 89 -19.97 -2.68 -14.75
C THR A 89 -18.77 -1.80 -14.50
N ARG A 90 -18.86 -0.51 -14.88
CA ARG A 90 -17.76 0.44 -14.66
C ARG A 90 -17.33 0.51 -13.19
N VAL A 91 -18.30 0.45 -12.28
CA VAL A 91 -18.05 0.40 -10.83
C VAL A 91 -17.25 -0.84 -10.44
N GLY A 92 -17.63 -2.01 -10.95
CA GLY A 92 -16.94 -3.27 -10.67
C GLY A 92 -15.53 -3.35 -11.26
N GLU A 93 -15.28 -2.71 -12.40
CA GLU A 93 -13.93 -2.53 -12.97
C GLU A 93 -13.08 -1.68 -12.02
N VAL A 94 -13.58 -0.49 -11.63
CA VAL A 94 -12.88 0.45 -10.76
C VAL A 94 -12.57 -0.18 -9.39
N ALA A 95 -13.49 -0.94 -8.80
CA ALA A 95 -13.24 -1.66 -7.56
C ALA A 95 -12.08 -2.67 -7.66
N ARG A 96 -11.92 -3.33 -8.82
CA ARG A 96 -10.79 -4.24 -9.08
C ARG A 96 -9.48 -3.47 -9.31
N GLU A 97 -9.53 -2.30 -9.96
CA GLU A 97 -8.37 -1.40 -10.06
C GLU A 97 -7.90 -0.94 -8.68
N TYR A 98 -8.82 -0.56 -7.77
CA TYR A 98 -8.48 -0.25 -6.38
C TYR A 98 -7.86 -1.43 -5.64
N LYS A 99 -8.41 -2.64 -5.83
CA LYS A 99 -7.80 -3.84 -5.25
C LYS A 99 -6.37 -4.06 -5.74
N TYR A 100 -6.14 -3.95 -7.04
CA TYR A 100 -4.81 -4.11 -7.61
C TYR A 100 -3.82 -3.09 -7.04
N TYR A 101 -4.27 -1.83 -6.91
CA TYR A 101 -3.47 -0.77 -6.32
C TYR A 101 -3.17 -1.05 -4.84
N TYR A 102 -4.18 -1.41 -4.04
CA TYR A 102 -4.04 -1.75 -2.62
C TYR A 102 -3.14 -2.98 -2.39
N ASP A 103 -3.25 -4.01 -3.22
CA ASP A 103 -2.37 -5.19 -3.16
C ASP A 103 -0.90 -4.81 -3.45
N SER A 104 -0.67 -3.77 -4.26
CA SER A 104 0.69 -3.24 -4.51
C SER A 104 1.24 -2.50 -3.28
N ILE A 105 0.39 -1.73 -2.59
CA ILE A 105 0.73 -1.14 -1.28
C ILE A 105 1.09 -2.25 -0.27
N LYS A 106 0.29 -3.32 -0.17
CA LYS A 106 0.56 -4.45 0.75
C LYS A 106 1.93 -5.10 0.51
N LYS A 107 2.30 -5.33 -0.75
CA LYS A 107 3.63 -5.87 -1.09
C LYS A 107 4.75 -4.95 -0.60
N MET A 108 4.57 -3.64 -0.78
CA MET A 108 5.54 -2.64 -0.32
C MET A 108 5.65 -2.61 1.21
N LEU A 109 4.54 -2.72 1.93
CA LEU A 109 4.53 -2.86 3.40
C LEU A 109 5.27 -4.10 3.86
N GLN A 110 5.00 -5.25 3.24
CA GLN A 110 5.65 -6.52 3.57
C GLN A 110 7.17 -6.45 3.35
N ALA A 111 7.61 -5.81 2.27
CA ALA A 111 9.03 -5.58 2.01
C ALA A 111 9.66 -4.64 3.04
N ALA A 112 8.95 -3.57 3.43
CA ALA A 112 9.40 -2.64 4.46
C ALA A 112 9.55 -3.33 5.82
N HIS A 113 8.58 -4.17 6.22
CA HIS A 113 8.68 -4.99 7.41
C HIS A 113 9.85 -5.96 7.34
N SER A 114 10.01 -6.67 6.23
CA SER A 114 11.13 -7.60 6.04
C SER A 114 12.50 -6.91 6.18
N TYR A 115 12.63 -5.68 5.66
CA TYR A 115 13.84 -4.89 5.82
C TYR A 115 14.09 -4.45 7.27
N LEU A 116 13.05 -4.02 7.98
CA LEU A 116 13.13 -3.62 9.38
C LEU A 116 13.42 -4.81 10.32
N ASP A 117 12.91 -5.99 10.00
CA ASP A 117 13.14 -7.22 10.79
C ASP A 117 14.55 -7.77 10.56
N ALA A 118 15.03 -7.83 9.30
CA ALA A 118 16.41 -8.22 8.96
C ALA A 118 17.49 -7.24 9.47
N SER A 119 17.04 -6.18 10.13
CA SER A 119 17.84 -5.10 10.68
C SER A 119 17.87 -5.07 12.20
N ALA A 120 16.98 -5.82 12.85
CA ALA A 120 16.92 -6.00 14.29
C ALA A 120 17.79 -7.18 14.77
N GLU A 121 18.18 -8.07 13.84
CA GLU A 121 19.18 -9.14 14.01
C GLU A 121 20.62 -8.62 13.85
#